data_AF-A0A849QE17-F1
#
_entry.id   AF-A0A849QE17-F1
#
_cell.length_a   1.000
_cell.length_b   1.000
_cell.length_c   1.000
_cell.angle_alpha   90.00
_cell.angle_beta   90.00
_cell.angle_gamma   90.00
#
_symmetry.space_group_name_H-M   'P 1'
#
loop_
_entity.id
_entity.type
_entity.pdbx_description
1 polymer ?
#
loop_
_entity_poly.entity_id
_entity_poly.type
_entity_poly.pdbx_seq_one_letter_code
_entity_poly.pdbx_strand_id
1 'polypeptide(L)' 'MSRRDLISSTFLPPRTVNYGLSRLKALGLIEEQEHERDAREKVFELVSAPM' A
#
# COMPACT_ATOMS: atom_id res chain seq x y z
N MET A 1 3.98 4.85 -1.94
CA MET A 1 4.92 4.01 -1.15
C MET A 1 4.88 2.57 -1.64
N SER A 2 6.01 1.86 -1.76
CA SER A 2 5.97 0.46 -2.16
C SER A 2 5.57 -0.47 -1.00
N ARG A 3 5.16 -1.70 -1.30
CA ARG A 3 4.93 -2.74 -0.28
C ARG A 3 6.17 -2.98 0.58
N ARG A 4 7.36 -2.98 -0.02
CA ARG A 4 8.63 -3.20 0.70
C ARG A 4 8.88 -2.08 1.70
N ASP A 5 8.62 -0.84 1.31
CA ASP A 5 8.78 0.33 2.19
C ASP A 5 7.82 0.28 3.37
N LEU A 6 6.57 -0.17 3.14
CA LEU A 6 5.59 -0.32 4.21
C LEU A 6 6.01 -1.40 5.22
N ILE A 7 6.56 -2.53 4.75
CA ILE A 7 7.07 -3.59 5.63
C ILE A 7 8.26 -3.09 6.45
N SER A 8 9.21 -2.38 5.83
CA SER A 8 10.41 -1.89 6.52
C SER A 8 10.12 -0.76 7.50
N SER A 9 9.17 0.12 7.19
CA SER A 9 8.83 1.28 8.04
C SER A 9 7.88 0.96 9.19
N THR A 10 6.96 0.01 9.00
CA THR A 10 5.98 -0.37 10.05
C THR A 10 6.47 -1.50 10.94
N PHE A 11 7.53 -2.22 10.54
CA PHE A 11 8.03 -3.44 11.20
C PHE A 11 6.98 -4.54 11.34
N LEU A 12 5.89 -4.46 10.58
CA LEU A 12 4.82 -5.46 10.58
C LEU A 12 5.18 -6.63 9.67
N PRO A 13 4.72 -7.85 10.00
CA PRO A 13 4.87 -9.00 9.11
C PRO A 13 4.26 -8.74 7.73
N PRO A 14 4.84 -9.30 6.64
CA PRO A 14 4.32 -9.09 5.28
C PRO A 14 2.85 -9.45 5.09
N ARG A 15 2.33 -10.44 5.85
CA ARG A 15 0.90 -10.80 5.82
C ARG A 15 0.02 -9.73 6.44
N THR A 16 0.47 -9.11 7.52
CA THR A 16 -0.26 -8.03 8.20
C THR A 16 -0.33 -6.80 7.32
N VAL A 17 0.77 -6.42 6.67
CA VAL A 17 0.79 -5.32 5.70
C VAL A 17 -0.16 -5.59 4.54
N ASN A 18 -0.16 -6.81 3.98
CA ASN A 18 -1.09 -7.18 2.91
C ASN A 18 -2.56 -7.09 3.34
N TYR A 19 -2.86 -7.57 4.54
CA TYR A 19 -4.21 -7.48 5.09
C TYR A 19 -4.64 -6.03 5.25
N GLY A 20 -3.77 -5.17 5.81
CA GLY A 20 -4.02 -3.74 5.96
C GLY A 20 -4.28 -3.06 4.62
N LEU A 21 -3.41 -3.28 3.62
CA LEU A 21 -3.58 -2.74 2.28
C LEU A 21 -4.88 -3.19 1.62
N SER A 22 -5.25 -4.47 1.74
CA SER A 22 -6.52 -4.98 1.22
C SER A 22 -7.73 -4.30 1.87
N ARG A 23 -7.70 -4.06 3.19
CA ARG A 23 -8.78 -3.38 3.90
C ARG A 23 -8.84 -1.89 3.54
N LEU A 24 -7.71 -1.20 3.48
CA LEU A 24 -7.64 0.22 3.11
C LEU A 24 -8.13 0.44 1.68
N LYS A 25 -7.78 -0.45 0.74
CA LYS A 25 -8.27 -0.42 -0.64
C LYS A 25 -9.78 -0.66 -0.71
N ALA A 26 -10.29 -1.63 0.05
CA ALA A 26 -11.73 -1.90 0.13
C ALA A 26 -12.53 -0.73 0.72
N LEU A 27 -11.90 0.10 1.56
CA LEU A 27 -12.48 1.33 2.11
C LEU A 27 -12.32 2.55 1.18
N GLY A 28 -11.64 2.40 0.03
CA GLY A 28 -11.37 3.50 -0.90
C GLY A 28 -10.39 4.55 -0.37
N LEU A 29 -9.60 4.20 0.65
CA LEU A 29 -8.64 5.13 1.28
C LEU A 29 -7.31 5.18 0.54
N ILE A 30 -6.97 4.11 -0.19
CA ILE A 30 -5.75 4.00 -0.97
C ILE A 30 -6.04 3.49 -2.38
N GLU A 31 -5.20 3.91 -3.32
CA GLU A 31 -5.15 3.39 -4.67
C GLU A 31 -3.82 2.66 -4.92
N GLU A 32 -3.89 1.67 -5.80
CA GLU A 32 -2.74 0.88 -6.23
C GLU A 32 -2.42 1.26 -7.67
N GLN A 33 -1.24 1.84 -7.86
CA GLN A 33 -0.72 2.21 -9.17
C GLN A 33 0.50 1.36 -9.51
N GLU A 34 0.69 1.12 -10.80
CA GLU A 34 1.91 0.50 -11.32
C GLU A 34 3.05 1.52 -11.26
N HIS A 35 4.23 1.10 -10.81
CA HIS A 35 5.38 2.00 -10.75
C HIS A 35 5.81 2.37 -12.18
N GLU A 36 5.86 3.67 -12.51
CA GLU A 36 6.19 4.16 -13.87
C GLU A 36 7.50 3.60 -14.45
N ARG A 37 8.46 3.29 -13.57
CA ARG A 37 9.79 2.78 -13.94
C ARG A 37 9.92 1.26 -13.95
N ASP A 38 9.04 0.54 -13.25
CA ASP A 38 9.07 -0.92 -13.16
C ASP A 38 7.66 -1.45 -12.90
N ALA A 39 7.00 -1.95 -13.94
CA ALA A 39 5.64 -2.48 -13.87
C ALA A 39 5.49 -3.68 -12.91
N ARG A 40 6.59 -4.26 -12.41
CA ARG A 40 6.57 -5.32 -11.39
C ARG A 40 6.41 -4.78 -9.96
N GLU A 41 6.68 -3.50 -9.75
CA GLU A 41 6.50 -2.85 -8.46
C GLU A 41 5.14 -2.15 -8.37
N LYS A 42 4.48 -2.37 -7.23
CA LYS A 42 3.18 -1.80 -6.91
C LYS A 42 3.38 -0.67 -5.91
N VAL A 43 2.86 0.50 -6.24
CA VAL A 43 2.90 1.69 -5.39
C VAL A 43 1.50 1.93 -4.83
N PHE A 44 1.43 2.19 -3.54
CA PHE A 44 0.21 2.57 -2.85
C PHE A 44 0.22 4.06 -2.58
N GLU A 45 -0.84 4.74 -3.00
CA GLU A 45 -1.08 6.17 -2.78
C GLU A 45 -2.32 6.37 -1.94
N LEU A 46 -2.33 7.43 -1.13
CA LEU A 46 -3.47 7.77 -0.28
C LEU A 46 -4.43 8.66 -1.07
N VAL A 47 -5.68 8.22 -1.20
CA VAL A 47 -6.72 8.93 -1.97
C VAL A 47 -7.56 9.81 -1.07
N SER A 48 -7.84 9.33 0.14
CA SER A 48 -8.65 10.02 1.13
C SER A 48 -8.15 9.70 2.54
N ALA A 49 -7.92 10.74 3.35
CA ALA A 49 -7.78 10.60 4.79
C ALA A 49 -9.14 10.94 5.43
N PRO A 50 -9.70 10.10 6.30
CA PRO A 50 -10.80 10.54 7.15
C PRO A 50 -10.27 11.69 8.03
N MET A 51 -10.93 12.85 7.94
CA MET A 51 -10.73 14.00 8.84
C MET A 51 -11.15 13.64 10.27
#